data_AF-A0A2V9FSC4-F1
#
_entry.id   AF-A0A2V9FSC4-F1
#
_cell.length_a   1.000
_cell.length_b   1.000
_cell.length_c   1.000
_cell.angle_alpha   90.00
_cell.angle_beta   90.00
_cell.angle_gamma   90.00
#
_symmetry.space_group_name_H-M   'P 1'
#
loop_
_entity.id
_entity.type
_entity.pdbx_description
1 polymer ?
#
loop_
_entity_poly.entity_id
_entity_poly.type
_entity_poly.pdbx_seq_one_letter_code
_entity_poly.pdbx_strand_id
1 'polypeptide(L)'
;AIHAGTSAHRAFTAALEEVCRSLALQIVADGEGAQRVIEIEVRHAKNEAAARRIAETIATSPLVKTAFAGGDPNWGRIFAAAGRSGVSFDVSRVDIKMAGIPVLRRGQPVDFNERAASNRLLSEHVQL
;
A
#
# COMPACT_ATOMS: atom_id res chain seq x y z
N ALA A 1 3.16 32.80 19.66
CA ALA A 1 2.28 31.90 18.89
C ALA A 1 3.10 31.24 17.77
N ILE A 2 2.72 30.05 17.31
CA ILE A 2 3.37 29.39 16.16
C ILE A 2 2.77 29.97 14.87
N HIS A 3 3.61 30.52 13.98
CA HIS A 3 3.17 31.16 12.73
C HIS A 3 3.60 30.36 11.50
N ALA A 4 2.74 30.29 10.48
CA ALA A 4 3.00 29.57 9.24
C ALA A 4 4.33 29.98 8.58
N GLY A 5 5.05 28.99 8.03
CA GLY A 5 6.34 29.20 7.36
C GLY A 5 7.56 29.33 8.29
N THR A 6 7.37 29.44 9.61
CA THR A 6 8.47 29.47 10.58
C THR A 6 9.07 28.08 10.85
N SER A 7 10.26 28.03 11.46
CA SER A 7 10.87 26.79 11.95
C SER A 7 10.00 26.10 13.00
N ALA A 8 9.42 26.88 13.92
CA ALA A 8 8.51 26.38 14.94
C ALA A 8 7.25 25.73 14.33
N HIS A 9 6.71 26.33 13.26
CA HIS A 9 5.59 25.73 12.52
C HIS A 9 5.96 24.42 11.86
N ARG A 10 7.11 24.34 11.16
CA ARG A 10 7.57 23.07 10.57
C ARG A 10 7.79 21.98 11.62
N ALA A 11 8.39 22.32 12.75
CA ALA A 11 8.62 21.39 13.85
C ALA A 11 7.31 20.87 14.44
N PHE A 12 6.33 21.75 14.65
CA PHE A 12 5.00 21.37 15.13
C PHE A 12 4.26 20.48 14.12
N THR A 13 4.26 20.83 12.84
CA THR A 13 3.62 20.01 11.79
C THR A 13 4.23 18.61 11.73
N ALA A 14 5.56 18.50 11.77
CA ALA A 14 6.23 17.20 11.76
C ALA A 14 5.87 16.36 12.99
N ALA A 15 5.88 16.95 14.19
CA ALA A 15 5.49 16.25 15.41
C ALA A 15 4.01 15.81 15.40
N LEU A 16 3.12 16.67 14.88
CA LEU A 16 1.70 16.34 14.74
C LEU A 16 1.51 15.18 13.74
N GLU A 17 2.19 15.22 12.60
CA GLU A 17 2.15 14.18 11.58
C GLU A 17 2.66 12.84 12.15
N GLU A 18 3.75 12.85 12.91
CA GLU A 18 4.30 11.67 13.57
C GLU A 18 3.28 11.03 14.52
N VAL A 19 2.64 11.84 15.38
CA VAL A 19 1.61 11.35 16.31
C VAL A 19 0.41 10.80 15.56
N CYS A 20 -0.12 11.52 14.57
CA CYS A 20 -1.26 11.07 13.77
C CYS A 20 -0.95 9.78 13.01
N ARG A 21 0.25 9.66 12.42
CA ARG A 21 0.69 8.44 11.72
C ARG A 21 0.80 7.27 12.68
N SER A 22 1.38 7.47 13.86
CA SER A 22 1.50 6.43 14.89
C SER A 22 0.12 5.92 15.32
N LEU A 23 -0.81 6.81 15.63
CA LEU A 23 -2.18 6.45 16.01
C LEU A 23 -2.92 5.74 14.88
N ALA A 24 -2.79 6.21 13.64
CA ALA A 24 -3.41 5.56 12.48
C ALA A 24 -2.90 4.12 12.28
N LEU A 25 -1.58 3.89 12.43
CA LEU A 25 -1.01 2.55 12.33
C LEU A 25 -1.46 1.64 13.47
N GLN A 26 -1.61 2.16 14.70
CA GLN A 26 -2.16 1.40 15.83
C GLN A 26 -3.60 0.96 15.58
N ILE A 27 -4.44 1.83 15.01
CA ILE A 27 -5.82 1.48 14.62
C ILE A 27 -5.83 0.35 13.58
N VAL A 28 -4.94 0.40 12.58
CA VAL A 28 -4.86 -0.66 11.55
C VAL A 28 -4.36 -1.98 12.16
N ALA A 29 -3.39 -1.92 13.07
CA ALA A 29 -2.86 -3.09 13.76
C ALA A 29 -3.91 -3.75 14.68
N ASP A 30 -4.78 -2.96 15.30
CA ASP A 30 -5.89 -3.41 16.16
C ASP A 30 -7.19 -3.68 15.37
N GLY A 31 -7.09 -3.88 14.04
CA GLY A 31 -8.24 -4.29 13.25
C GLY A 31 -8.77 -5.65 13.74
N GLU A 32 -10.10 -5.81 13.79
CA GLU A 32 -10.71 -7.07 14.25
C GLU A 32 -10.22 -8.26 13.42
N GLY A 33 -9.56 -9.22 14.07
CA GLY A 33 -8.96 -10.38 13.42
C GLY A 33 -7.76 -10.06 12.51
N ALA A 34 -7.22 -8.84 12.57
CA ALA A 34 -6.02 -8.47 11.85
C ALA A 34 -4.80 -9.20 12.43
N GLN A 35 -4.05 -9.85 11.56
CA GLN A 35 -2.80 -10.54 11.92
C GLN A 35 -1.56 -9.78 11.41
N ARG A 36 -1.78 -8.73 10.60
CA ARG A 36 -0.73 -7.99 9.90
C ARG A 36 -1.22 -6.64 9.42
N VAL A 37 -0.29 -5.69 9.35
CA VAL A 37 -0.44 -4.37 8.75
C VAL A 37 0.12 -4.41 7.33
N ILE A 38 -0.68 -3.94 6.37
CA ILE A 38 -0.28 -3.84 4.97
C ILE A 38 -0.19 -2.35 4.62
N GLU A 39 1.01 -1.89 4.30
CA GLU A 39 1.25 -0.53 3.80
C GLU A 39 1.21 -0.57 2.27
N ILE A 40 0.38 0.27 1.66
CA ILE A 40 0.16 0.31 0.21
C ILE A 40 0.67 1.63 -0.32
N GLU A 41 1.66 1.59 -1.20
CA GLU A 41 2.28 2.78 -1.77
C GLU A 41 2.05 2.86 -3.28
N VAL A 42 1.29 3.88 -3.70
CA VAL A 42 1.06 4.17 -5.13
C VAL A 42 1.92 5.35 -5.55
N ARG A 43 2.93 5.09 -6.38
CA ARG A 43 3.85 6.10 -6.91
C ARG A 43 3.49 6.46 -8.36
N HIS A 44 3.91 7.65 -8.79
CA HIS A 44 3.78 8.11 -10.19
C HIS A 44 2.37 8.14 -10.77
N ALA A 45 1.34 8.19 -9.92
CA ALA A 45 -0.02 8.51 -10.35
C ALA A 45 -0.08 9.95 -10.88
N LYS A 46 -1.12 10.27 -11.66
CA LYS A 46 -1.32 11.61 -12.25
C LYS A 46 -1.31 12.73 -11.20
N ASN A 47 -1.83 12.46 -10.01
CA ASN A 47 -1.84 13.35 -8.86
C ASN A 47 -2.08 12.55 -7.57
N GLU A 48 -2.00 13.22 -6.43
CA GLU A 48 -2.18 12.60 -5.11
C GLU A 48 -3.58 11.97 -4.94
N ALA A 49 -4.64 12.65 -5.41
CA ALA A 49 -6.01 12.14 -5.32
C ALA A 49 -6.21 10.83 -6.11
N ALA A 50 -5.56 10.73 -7.27
CA ALA A 50 -5.54 9.51 -8.08
C ALA A 50 -4.77 8.38 -7.37
N ALA A 51 -3.61 8.69 -6.80
CA ALA A 51 -2.81 7.72 -6.04
C ALA A 51 -3.60 7.17 -4.85
N ARG A 52 -4.20 8.07 -4.08
CA ARG A 52 -5.04 7.75 -2.91
C ARG A 52 -6.23 6.89 -3.30
N ARG A 53 -6.95 7.22 -4.38
CA ARG A 53 -8.09 6.43 -4.84
C ARG A 53 -7.70 5.01 -5.25
N ILE A 54 -6.55 4.83 -5.92
CA ILE A 54 -6.01 3.51 -6.25
C ILE A 54 -5.69 2.74 -4.96
N ALA A 55 -4.94 3.35 -4.04
CA ALA A 55 -4.53 2.74 -2.78
C ALA A 55 -5.74 2.32 -1.92
N GLU A 56 -6.73 3.20 -1.75
CA GLU A 56 -7.96 2.91 -1.01
C GLU A 56 -8.76 1.76 -1.66
N THR A 57 -8.83 1.71 -3.00
CA THR A 57 -9.53 0.64 -3.72
C THR A 57 -8.84 -0.72 -3.52
N ILE A 58 -7.51 -0.73 -3.47
CA ILE A 58 -6.72 -1.93 -3.16
C ILE A 58 -6.93 -2.33 -1.68
N ALA A 59 -6.81 -1.39 -0.75
CA ALA A 59 -6.91 -1.61 0.69
C ALA A 59 -8.26 -2.20 1.14
N THR A 60 -9.34 -1.77 0.46
CA THR A 60 -10.72 -2.19 0.74
C THR A 60 -11.17 -3.41 -0.05
N SER A 61 -10.33 -3.96 -0.94
CA SER A 61 -10.66 -5.14 -1.74
C SER A 61 -10.66 -6.42 -0.89
N PRO A 62 -11.79 -7.14 -0.75
CA PRO A 62 -11.85 -8.39 0.01
C PRO A 62 -10.91 -9.48 -0.54
N LEU A 63 -10.76 -9.54 -1.87
CA LEU A 63 -9.86 -10.49 -2.53
C LEU A 63 -8.39 -10.18 -2.21
N VAL A 64 -8.02 -8.91 -2.16
CA VAL A 64 -6.66 -8.52 -1.77
C VAL A 64 -6.42 -8.86 -0.29
N LYS A 65 -7.34 -8.47 0.60
CA LYS A 65 -7.23 -8.78 2.04
C LYS A 65 -7.10 -10.27 2.31
N THR A 66 -7.88 -11.10 1.62
CA THR A 66 -7.79 -12.57 1.75
C THR A 66 -6.51 -13.17 1.15
N ALA A 67 -5.94 -12.57 0.09
CA ALA A 67 -4.65 -13.00 -0.44
C ALA A 67 -3.53 -12.77 0.59
N PHE A 68 -3.47 -11.58 1.20
CA PHE A 68 -2.54 -11.33 2.30
C PHE A 68 -2.83 -12.19 3.54
N ALA A 69 -4.10 -12.48 3.84
CA ALA A 69 -4.48 -13.39 4.93
C ALA A 69 -3.92 -14.81 4.73
N GLY A 70 -3.92 -15.31 3.50
CA GLY A 70 -3.38 -16.63 3.15
C GLY A 70 -1.88 -16.65 2.82
N GLY A 71 -1.19 -15.50 2.86
CA GLY A 71 0.19 -15.41 2.36
C GLY A 71 0.31 -15.74 0.86
N ASP A 72 -0.73 -15.47 0.07
CA ASP A 72 -0.79 -15.74 -1.37
C ASP A 72 -0.24 -14.52 -2.14
N PRO A 73 0.90 -14.61 -2.87
CA PRO A 73 1.46 -13.52 -3.66
C PRO A 73 0.69 -13.23 -4.95
N ASN A 74 -0.63 -13.09 -4.82
CA ASN A 74 -1.57 -12.91 -5.93
C ASN A 74 -1.62 -11.46 -6.40
N TRP A 75 -0.61 -11.07 -7.16
CA TRP A 75 -0.52 -9.75 -7.77
C TRP A 75 -1.69 -9.45 -8.72
N GLY A 76 -2.32 -10.49 -9.30
CA GLY A 76 -3.48 -10.34 -10.18
C GLY A 76 -4.67 -9.71 -9.45
N ARG A 77 -4.90 -10.06 -8.18
CA ARG A 77 -5.96 -9.43 -7.36
C ARG A 77 -5.68 -7.95 -7.06
N ILE A 78 -4.40 -7.58 -6.89
CA ILE A 78 -3.98 -6.19 -6.70
C ILE A 78 -4.19 -5.40 -8.01
N PHE A 79 -3.73 -5.96 -9.13
CA PHE A 79 -3.87 -5.35 -10.45
C PHE A 79 -5.34 -5.13 -10.83
N ALA A 80 -6.20 -6.13 -10.59
CA ALA A 80 -7.64 -6.01 -10.81
C ALA A 80 -8.28 -4.95 -9.90
N ALA A 81 -7.86 -4.88 -8.62
CA ALA A 81 -8.34 -3.84 -7.70
C ALA A 81 -7.92 -2.43 -8.13
N ALA A 82 -6.67 -2.26 -8.58
CA ALA A 82 -6.20 -1.01 -9.16
C ALA A 82 -7.02 -0.62 -10.40
N GLY A 83 -7.26 -1.57 -11.31
CA GLY A 83 -8.02 -1.34 -12.55
C GLY A 83 -9.47 -0.89 -12.32
N ARG A 84 -10.12 -1.34 -11.25
CA ARG A 84 -11.50 -0.92 -10.90
C ARG A 84 -11.57 0.35 -10.02
N SER A 85 -10.45 1.02 -9.77
CA SER A 85 -10.40 2.24 -8.94
C SER A 85 -11.12 3.44 -9.57
N GLY A 86 -11.49 3.36 -10.85
CA GLY A 86 -12.03 4.50 -11.61
C GLY A 86 -10.99 5.57 -11.94
N VAL A 87 -9.71 5.29 -11.70
CA VAL A 87 -8.58 6.13 -12.12
C VAL A 87 -8.05 5.59 -13.44
N SER A 88 -7.91 6.47 -14.44
CA SER A 88 -7.27 6.11 -15.71
C SER A 88 -5.75 6.09 -15.55
N PHE A 89 -5.14 4.95 -15.89
CA PHE A 89 -3.69 4.77 -16.01
C PHE A 89 -3.39 3.74 -17.11
N ASP A 90 -2.17 3.79 -17.64
CA ASP A 90 -1.71 2.85 -18.67
C ASP A 90 -1.25 1.53 -18.03
N VAL A 91 -2.01 0.47 -18.26
CA VAL A 91 -1.76 -0.88 -17.74
C VAL A 91 -0.39 -1.43 -18.15
N SER A 92 0.14 -1.04 -19.32
CA SER A 92 1.44 -1.48 -19.82
C SER A 92 2.62 -0.82 -19.10
N ARG A 93 2.36 0.12 -18.19
CA ARG A 93 3.37 0.87 -17.44
C ARG A 93 3.32 0.58 -15.94
N VAL A 94 2.47 -0.35 -15.50
CA VAL A 94 2.30 -0.69 -14.09
C VAL A 94 3.38 -1.67 -13.66
N ASP A 95 4.00 -1.35 -12.53
CA ASP A 95 4.86 -2.24 -11.77
C ASP A 95 4.17 -2.59 -10.45
N ILE A 96 4.30 -3.83 -9.99
CA ILE A 96 3.84 -4.26 -8.66
C ILE A 96 5.00 -4.92 -7.93
N LYS A 97 5.19 -4.53 -6.67
CA LYS A 97 6.12 -5.16 -5.74
C LYS A 97 5.34 -5.67 -4.54
N MET A 98 5.49 -6.93 -4.17
CA MET A 98 4.85 -7.49 -2.99
C MET A 98 5.92 -7.89 -1.98
N ALA A 99 5.84 -7.37 -0.76
CA ALA A 99 6.80 -7.66 0.31
C ALA A 99 8.28 -7.51 -0.11
N GLY A 100 8.56 -6.45 -0.88
CA GLY A 100 9.90 -6.20 -1.40
C GLY A 100 10.25 -6.91 -2.72
N ILE A 101 9.42 -7.82 -3.22
CA ILE A 101 9.69 -8.68 -4.38
C ILE A 101 8.90 -8.19 -5.60
N PRO A 102 9.56 -7.84 -6.72
CA PRO A 102 8.86 -7.51 -7.96
C PRO A 102 8.07 -8.72 -8.48
N VAL A 103 6.81 -8.51 -8.83
CA VAL A 103 5.89 -9.56 -9.32
C VAL A 103 5.24 -9.17 -10.66
N LEU A 104 5.20 -7.87 -10.95
CA LEU A 104 4.78 -7.33 -12.24
C LEU A 104 5.72 -6.19 -12.65
N ARG A 105 6.13 -6.15 -13.91
CA ARG A 105 6.88 -5.05 -14.50
C ARG A 105 6.31 -4.69 -15.86
N ARG A 106 6.06 -3.40 -16.11
CA ARG A 106 5.51 -2.89 -17.38
C ARG A 106 4.27 -3.68 -17.84
N GLY A 107 3.36 -3.94 -16.91
CA GLY A 107 2.13 -4.68 -17.16
C GLY A 107 2.31 -6.17 -17.46
N GLN A 108 3.53 -6.71 -17.34
CA GLN A 108 3.84 -8.12 -17.60
C GLN A 108 4.31 -8.82 -16.32
N PRO A 109 3.94 -10.11 -16.12
CA PRO A 109 4.47 -10.88 -15.00
C PRO A 109 5.99 -11.03 -15.12
N VAL A 110 6.66 -11.08 -13.98
CA VAL A 110 8.08 -11.42 -13.91
C VAL A 110 8.25 -12.70 -13.11
N ASP A 111 9.30 -13.48 -13.40
CA ASP A 111 9.63 -14.63 -12.57
C ASP A 111 10.06 -14.18 -11.17
N PHE A 112 9.48 -14.81 -10.16
CA PHE A 112 9.84 -14.58 -8.76
C PHE A 112 9.72 -15.87 -7.95
N ASN A 113 10.42 -15.92 -6.82
CA ASN A 113 10.30 -17.04 -5.90
C ASN A 113 9.01 -16.91 -5.08
N GLU A 114 7.96 -17.62 -5.51
CA GLU A 114 6.64 -17.60 -4.87
C GLU A 114 6.69 -17.96 -3.38
N ARG A 115 7.49 -18.97 -3.02
CA ARG A 115 7.63 -19.40 -1.62
C ARG A 115 8.29 -18.32 -0.76
N ALA A 116 9.31 -17.65 -1.29
CA ALA A 116 9.96 -16.54 -0.60
C ALA A 116 8.99 -15.35 -0.44
N ALA A 117 8.16 -15.06 -1.46
CA ALA A 117 7.14 -14.03 -1.37
C ALA A 117 6.07 -14.37 -0.33
N SER A 118 5.54 -15.59 -0.37
CA SER A 118 4.56 -16.10 0.59
C SER A 118 5.06 -15.97 2.03
N ASN A 119 6.29 -16.40 2.32
CA ASN A 119 6.89 -16.27 3.65
C ASN A 119 6.98 -14.80 4.11
N ARG A 120 7.29 -13.86 3.22
CA ARG A 120 7.38 -12.43 3.58
C ARG A 120 6.00 -11.79 3.74
N LEU A 121 5.00 -12.22 2.99
CA LEU A 121 3.62 -11.76 3.15
C LEU A 121 3.01 -12.15 4.50
N LEU A 122 3.55 -13.17 5.16
CA LEU A 122 3.15 -13.60 6.50
C LEU A 122 3.82 -12.81 7.63
N SER A 123 4.67 -11.83 7.32
CA SER A 123 5.23 -10.92 8.33
C SER A 123 4.16 -9.97 8.91
N GLU A 124 4.37 -9.48 10.13
CA GLU A 124 3.44 -8.56 10.80
C GLU A 124 3.28 -7.24 10.04
N HIS A 125 4.34 -6.79 9.36
CA HIS A 125 4.34 -5.58 8.54
C HIS A 125 4.75 -5.90 7.11
N VAL A 126 3.89 -5.56 6.16
CA VAL A 126 4.07 -5.91 4.75
C VAL A 126 3.94 -4.66 3.88
N GLN A 127 4.94 -4.44 3.01
CA GLN A 127 4.92 -3.37 2.02
C GLN A 127 4.37 -3.88 0.68
N LEU A 128 3.41 -3.15 0.13
CA LEU A 128 2.85 -3.30 -1.21
C LEU A 128 3.19 -2.07 -2.06
#